data_AF-A0A5B7AG34-F1
#
_entry.id   AF-A0A5B7AG34-F1
#
_cell.length_a   1.000
_cell.length_b   1.000
_cell.length_c   1.000
_cell.angle_alpha   90.00
_cell.angle_beta   90.00
_cell.angle_gamma   90.00
#
_symmetry.space_group_name_H-M   'P 1'
#
loop_
_entity.id
_entity.type
_entity.pdbx_description
1 polymer ?
#
loop_
_entity_poly.entity_id
_entity_poly.type
_entity_poly.pdbx_seq_one_letter_code
_entity_poly.pdbx_strand_id
1 'polypeptide(L)'
;MADNGAVSLISSLLGPFTTHAVGSEAIGILVNLDLDLESKTNLMQPAKISLMVDMLNEGSIETKISCTKLIERLIEGRDFGSEIVSSLSLLVGLLRLVKDKRHPNGVLAGLGLLKMICSHEPVRNSVVSIGAVRQLVELLPNLNAECLELALYILEILSNLPEGILALKDCPNTIPNMVKLLMKVSESCTQFALSILWAVCKLAPEECASLAVDAGLAAKLLLVIQSGCNPALKQRSAELLKLCSLNYTTTIFISKCKLTRTMQ
;
A
#
# COMPACT_ATOMS: atom_id res chain seq x y z
N MET A 1 5.60 37.73 3.33
CA MET A 1 6.33 38.34 2.18
C MET A 1 7.82 38.00 2.16
N ALA A 2 8.46 37.67 3.29
CA ALA A 2 9.86 37.22 3.31
C ALA A 2 10.08 35.75 2.89
N ASP A 3 9.08 34.87 3.10
CA ASP A 3 9.24 33.43 2.86
C ASP A 3 9.34 33.03 1.38
N ASN A 4 8.62 33.69 0.48
CA ASN A 4 8.64 33.33 -0.95
C ASN A 4 10.02 33.53 -1.61
N GLY A 5 10.76 34.56 -1.19
CA GLY A 5 12.12 34.80 -1.67
C GLY A 5 13.10 33.71 -1.21
N ALA A 6 12.95 33.24 0.04
CA ALA A 6 13.77 32.17 0.59
C ALA A 6 13.48 30.82 -0.09
N VAL A 7 12.20 30.47 -0.28
CA VAL A 7 11.80 29.22 -0.96
C VAL A 7 12.32 29.19 -2.40
N SER A 8 12.22 30.30 -3.14
CA SER A 8 12.75 30.40 -4.50
C SER A 8 14.28 30.24 -4.54
N LEU A 9 14.99 30.90 -3.63
CA LEU A 9 16.45 30.78 -3.51
C LEU A 9 16.86 29.33 -3.22
N ILE A 10 16.25 28.68 -2.23
CA ILE A 10 16.58 27.29 -1.87
C ILE A 10 16.20 26.33 -3.01
N SER A 11 15.06 26.56 -3.67
CA SER A 11 14.66 25.77 -4.83
C SER A 11 15.65 25.92 -5.99
N SER A 12 16.28 27.08 -6.15
CA SER A 12 17.30 27.32 -7.18
C SER A 12 18.59 26.51 -6.95
N LEU A 13 18.84 26.08 -5.70
CA LEU A 13 19.95 25.19 -5.36
C LEU A 13 19.72 23.75 -5.83
N LEU A 14 18.50 23.38 -6.25
CA LEU A 14 18.21 22.08 -6.84
C LEU A 14 18.34 22.19 -8.36
N GLY A 15 19.56 22.05 -8.88
CA GLY A 15 19.87 22.09 -10.30
C GLY A 15 20.58 20.83 -10.79
N PRO A 16 20.83 20.71 -12.12
CA PRO A 16 21.43 19.52 -12.73
C PRO A 16 22.83 19.15 -12.19
N PHE A 17 23.55 20.11 -11.60
CA PHE A 17 24.91 19.92 -11.09
C PHE A 17 24.99 19.99 -9.56
N THR A 18 23.84 19.98 -8.89
CA THR A 18 23.79 20.01 -7.43
C THR A 18 24.28 18.70 -6.86
N THR A 19 25.26 18.77 -5.96
CA THR A 19 25.74 17.59 -5.24
C THR A 19 24.69 17.06 -4.28
N HIS A 20 24.70 15.76 -4.00
CA HIS A 20 23.79 15.15 -3.02
C HIS A 20 23.84 15.82 -1.64
N ALA A 21 25.01 16.32 -1.22
CA ALA A 21 25.16 17.04 0.04
C ALA A 21 24.34 18.33 0.06
N VAL A 22 24.52 19.19 -0.96
CA VAL A 22 23.77 20.45 -1.07
C VAL A 22 22.28 20.19 -1.29
N GLY A 23 21.95 19.21 -2.14
CA GLY A 23 20.57 18.81 -2.39
C GLY A 23 19.88 18.31 -1.12
N SER A 24 20.57 17.53 -0.29
CA SER A 24 20.01 16.99 0.96
C SER A 24 19.64 18.09 1.94
N GLU A 25 20.52 19.07 2.13
CA GLU A 25 20.24 20.21 2.99
C GLU A 25 19.09 21.06 2.43
N ALA A 26 19.11 21.36 1.12
CA ALA A 26 18.06 22.13 0.48
C ALA A 26 16.68 21.45 0.60
N ILE A 27 16.59 20.14 0.35
CA ILE A 27 15.34 19.37 0.49
C ILE A 27 14.92 19.28 1.96
N GLY A 28 15.86 19.07 2.88
CA GLY A 28 15.60 19.04 4.33
C GLY A 28 15.03 20.35 4.86
N ILE A 29 15.36 21.48 4.24
CA ILE A 29 14.74 22.77 4.55
C ILE A 29 13.37 22.89 3.85
N LEU A 30 13.31 22.67 2.53
CA LEU A 30 12.10 22.85 1.72
C LEU A 30 10.91 22.02 2.22
N VAL A 31 11.15 20.79 2.69
CA VAL A 31 10.09 19.90 3.19
C VAL A 31 9.35 20.48 4.40
N ASN A 32 9.96 21.41 5.13
CA ASN A 32 9.39 22.05 6.33
C ASN A 32 8.84 23.46 6.06
N LEU A 33 8.97 23.99 4.84
CA LEU A 33 8.45 25.31 4.47
C LEU A 33 7.06 25.21 3.84
N ASP A 34 6.29 26.29 3.88
CA ASP A 34 5.06 26.40 3.12
C ASP A 34 5.37 26.72 1.65
N LEU A 35 4.91 25.84 0.75
CA LEU A 35 5.16 25.95 -0.68
C LEU A 35 3.91 26.49 -1.37
N ASP A 36 4.03 27.71 -1.90
CA ASP A 36 3.00 28.28 -2.77
C ASP A 36 2.98 27.58 -4.15
N LEU A 37 1.97 27.91 -4.95
CA LEU A 37 1.77 27.26 -6.25
C LEU A 37 2.94 27.47 -7.22
N GLU A 38 3.59 28.63 -7.18
CA GLU A 38 4.75 28.95 -8.01
C GLU A 38 5.96 28.10 -7.61
N SER A 39 6.25 28.03 -6.31
CA SER A 39 7.32 27.21 -5.75
C SER A 39 7.12 25.72 -6.05
N LYS A 40 5.90 25.20 -5.87
CA LYS A 40 5.57 23.83 -6.26
C LYS A 40 5.83 23.59 -7.75
N THR A 41 5.38 24.50 -8.61
CA THR A 41 5.58 24.39 -10.07
C THR A 41 7.06 24.44 -10.46
N ASN A 42 7.86 25.25 -9.75
CA ASN A 42 9.31 25.32 -9.92
C ASN A 42 10.02 24.04 -9.47
N LEU A 43 9.57 23.43 -8.37
CA LEU A 43 10.11 22.17 -7.83
C LEU A 43 9.72 20.95 -8.67
N MET A 44 8.60 21.02 -9.40
CA MET A 44 8.15 19.97 -10.31
C MET A 44 8.89 19.93 -11.65
N GLN A 45 9.87 20.81 -11.88
CA GLN A 45 10.68 20.76 -13.09
C GLN A 45 11.44 19.40 -13.18
N PRO A 46 11.50 18.76 -14.37
CA PRO A 46 12.03 17.39 -14.50
C PRO A 46 13.41 17.17 -13.91
N ALA A 47 14.34 18.13 -14.07
CA ALA A 47 15.69 18.03 -13.52
C ALA A 47 15.71 17.98 -11.98
N LYS A 48 14.80 18.71 -11.32
CA LYS A 48 14.70 18.74 -9.85
C LYS A 48 14.09 17.46 -9.32
N ILE A 49 13.03 16.99 -9.96
CA ILE A 49 12.41 15.71 -9.63
C ILE A 49 13.40 14.56 -9.83
N SER A 50 14.17 14.56 -10.92
CA SER A 50 15.22 13.56 -11.14
C SER A 50 16.21 13.54 -9.98
N LEU A 51 16.73 14.71 -9.60
CA LEU A 51 17.64 14.83 -8.45
C LEU A 51 17.00 14.31 -7.14
N MET A 52 15.74 14.65 -6.87
CA MET A 52 15.01 14.14 -5.69
C MET A 52 14.88 12.61 -5.72
N VAL A 53 14.61 12.03 -6.89
CA VAL A 53 14.48 10.58 -7.08
C VAL A 53 15.83 9.86 -6.95
N ASP A 54 16.91 10.46 -7.45
CA ASP A 54 18.27 9.93 -7.29
C ASP A 54 18.68 9.95 -5.82
N MET A 55 18.43 11.06 -5.14
CA MET A 55 18.65 11.19 -3.69
C MET A 55 17.77 10.25 -2.85
N LEU A 56 16.53 9.99 -3.27
CA LEU A 56 15.67 8.97 -2.65
C LEU A 56 16.27 7.57 -2.78
N ASN A 57 16.98 7.29 -3.87
CA ASN A 57 17.59 5.98 -4.08
C ASN A 57 18.91 5.82 -3.31
N GLU A 58 19.74 6.86 -3.26
CA GLU A 58 21.14 6.77 -2.80
C GLU A 58 21.45 7.51 -1.49
N GLY A 59 20.58 8.41 -1.04
CA GLY A 59 20.82 9.28 0.12
C GLY A 59 20.75 8.59 1.49
N SER A 60 20.93 9.37 2.56
CA SER A 60 20.70 8.90 3.93
C SER A 60 19.22 8.63 4.18
N ILE A 61 18.87 7.94 5.26
CA ILE A 61 17.46 7.70 5.59
C ILE A 61 16.68 9.02 5.77
N GLU A 62 17.30 10.03 6.38
CA GLU A 62 16.73 11.37 6.53
C GLU A 62 16.48 12.03 5.17
N THR A 63 17.47 11.96 4.26
CA THR A 63 17.33 12.46 2.89
C THR A 63 16.17 11.76 2.16
N LYS A 64 16.07 10.44 2.27
CA LYS A 64 15.00 9.65 1.64
C LYS A 64 13.63 10.04 2.15
N ILE A 65 13.48 10.19 3.46
CA ILE A 65 12.22 10.64 4.09
C ILE A 65 11.87 12.05 3.62
N SER A 66 12.82 12.97 3.60
CA SER A 66 12.59 14.35 3.17
C SER A 66 12.21 14.45 1.70
N CYS A 67 12.88 13.69 0.81
CA CYS A 67 12.52 13.59 -0.60
C CYS A 67 11.09 13.04 -0.77
N THR A 68 10.77 11.95 -0.07
CA THR A 68 9.45 11.31 -0.13
C THR A 68 8.33 12.27 0.26
N LYS A 69 8.47 12.94 1.41
CA LYS A 69 7.50 13.93 1.90
C LYS A 69 7.39 15.14 0.98
N LEU A 70 8.51 15.62 0.44
CA LEU A 70 8.50 16.74 -0.49
C LEU A 70 7.74 16.37 -1.78
N ILE A 71 8.04 15.21 -2.37
CA ILE A 71 7.34 14.70 -3.55
C ILE A 71 5.83 14.54 -3.27
N GLU A 72 5.46 14.00 -2.12
CA GLU A 72 4.05 13.89 -1.69
C GLU A 72 3.34 15.25 -1.68
N ARG A 73 3.96 16.28 -1.08
CA ARG A 73 3.41 17.65 -1.05
C ARG A 73 3.32 18.32 -2.43
N LEU A 74 4.18 17.90 -3.39
CA LEU A 74 4.16 18.41 -4.76
C LEU A 74 3.05 17.79 -5.60
N ILE A 75 2.71 16.52 -5.36
CA ILE A 75 1.67 15.79 -6.10
C ILE A 75 0.27 16.07 -5.53
N GLU A 76 0.18 16.41 -4.24
CA GLU A 76 -1.10 16.69 -3.58
C GLU A 76 -1.91 17.82 -4.28
N GLY A 77 -3.14 17.48 -4.69
CA GLY A 77 -4.12 18.43 -5.23
C GLY A 77 -3.92 18.83 -6.71
N ARG A 78 -3.15 18.07 -7.50
CA ARG A 78 -2.74 18.47 -8.86
C ARG A 78 -2.81 17.30 -9.86
N ASP A 79 -3.24 17.59 -11.10
CA ASP A 79 -3.12 16.68 -12.26
C ASP A 79 -1.70 16.61 -12.86
N PHE A 80 -0.79 17.47 -12.40
CA PHE A 80 0.60 17.57 -12.86
C PHE A 80 1.49 16.37 -12.43
N GLY A 81 0.96 15.47 -11.59
CA GLY A 81 1.71 14.33 -11.06
C GLY A 81 1.93 13.18 -12.03
N SER A 82 1.22 13.10 -13.17
CA SER A 82 1.18 11.86 -13.97
C SER A 82 2.56 11.40 -14.47
N GLU A 83 3.43 12.31 -14.92
CA GLU A 83 4.78 11.97 -15.39
C GLU A 83 5.72 11.56 -14.24
N ILE A 84 5.69 12.30 -13.13
CA ILE A 84 6.51 12.03 -11.94
C ILE A 84 6.13 10.67 -11.33
N VAL A 85 4.83 10.46 -11.16
CA VAL A 85 4.22 9.26 -10.57
C VAL A 85 4.51 8.03 -11.45
N SER A 86 4.70 8.20 -12.75
CA SER A 86 5.03 7.11 -13.69
C SER A 86 6.50 6.68 -13.66
N SER A 87 7.37 7.38 -12.92
CA SER A 87 8.80 7.04 -12.83
C SER A 87 9.04 5.71 -12.13
N LEU A 88 9.57 4.71 -12.84
CA LEU A 88 9.94 3.42 -12.25
C LEU A 88 11.04 3.55 -11.18
N SER A 89 11.98 4.49 -11.33
CA SER A 89 13.03 4.71 -10.33
C SER A 89 12.50 5.29 -9.02
N LEU A 90 11.45 6.11 -9.09
CA LEU A 90 10.71 6.57 -7.90
C LEU A 90 10.05 5.38 -7.21
N LEU A 91 9.27 4.57 -7.95
CA LEU A 91 8.56 3.43 -7.38
C LEU A 91 9.52 2.41 -6.72
N VAL A 92 10.63 2.10 -7.38
CA VAL A 92 11.68 1.21 -6.83
C VAL A 92 12.32 1.81 -5.58
N GLY A 93 12.61 3.12 -5.59
CA GLY A 93 13.13 3.83 -4.42
C GLY A 93 12.18 3.77 -3.22
N LEU A 94 10.88 3.94 -3.46
CA LEU A 94 9.85 3.83 -2.41
C LEU A 94 9.74 2.41 -1.86
N LEU A 95 9.73 1.38 -2.71
CA LEU A 95 9.69 -0.01 -2.22
C LEU A 95 10.92 -0.36 -1.38
N ARG A 96 12.11 0.14 -1.76
CA ARG A 96 13.33 -0.02 -0.96
C ARG A 96 13.19 0.65 0.41
N LEU A 97 12.63 1.86 0.45
CA LEU A 97 12.38 2.59 1.70
C LEU A 97 11.36 1.85 2.59
N VAL A 98 10.26 1.37 2.00
CA VAL A 98 9.20 0.60 2.69
C VAL A 98 9.72 -0.73 3.23
N LYS A 99 10.72 -1.34 2.59
CA LYS A 99 11.36 -2.56 3.04
C LYS A 99 12.32 -2.36 4.22
N ASP A 100 12.79 -1.14 4.48
CA ASP A 100 13.74 -0.87 5.56
C ASP A 100 13.05 -0.74 6.93
N LYS A 101 12.79 -1.91 7.53
CA LYS A 101 12.12 -2.05 8.83
C LYS A 101 12.83 -1.38 10.00
N ARG A 102 14.10 -0.97 9.83
CA ARG A 102 14.87 -0.27 10.88
C ARG A 102 14.39 1.17 11.08
N HIS A 103 13.65 1.70 10.11
CA HIS A 103 13.22 3.09 10.10
C HIS A 103 11.70 3.20 9.87
N PRO A 104 10.88 3.02 10.94
CA PRO A 104 9.41 3.09 10.83
C PRO A 104 8.88 4.37 10.19
N ASN A 105 9.53 5.51 10.44
CA ASN A 105 9.19 6.79 9.83
C ASN A 105 9.41 6.78 8.30
N GLY A 106 10.42 6.05 7.83
CA GLY A 106 10.67 5.81 6.40
C GLY A 106 9.60 4.92 5.79
N VAL A 107 9.23 3.83 6.47
CA VAL A 107 8.15 2.94 6.03
C VAL A 107 6.83 3.70 5.90
N LEU A 108 6.48 4.52 6.89
CA LEU A 108 5.26 5.34 6.87
C LEU A 108 5.27 6.33 5.70
N ALA A 109 6.35 7.10 5.53
CA ALA A 109 6.47 8.06 4.43
C ALA A 109 6.40 7.36 3.06
N GLY A 110 7.11 6.24 2.90
CA GLY A 110 7.11 5.47 1.66
C GLY A 110 5.74 4.90 1.31
N LEU A 111 5.01 4.35 2.30
CA LEU A 111 3.65 3.85 2.10
C LEU A 111 2.65 4.99 1.83
N GLY A 112 2.80 6.15 2.47
CA GLY A 112 1.98 7.33 2.22
C GLY A 112 2.06 7.80 0.77
N LEU A 113 3.28 8.02 0.28
CA LEU A 113 3.48 8.41 -1.11
C LEU A 113 3.07 7.29 -2.09
N LEU A 114 3.38 6.02 -1.80
CA LEU A 114 2.97 4.91 -2.67
C LEU A 114 1.44 4.78 -2.76
N LYS A 115 0.72 5.03 -1.66
CA LYS A 115 -0.75 5.11 -1.66
C LYS A 115 -1.25 6.22 -2.57
N MET A 116 -0.67 7.42 -2.46
CA MET A 116 -1.04 8.56 -3.30
C MET A 116 -0.81 8.25 -4.79
N ILE A 117 0.34 7.65 -5.12
CA ILE A 117 0.67 7.20 -6.48
C ILE A 117 -0.34 6.17 -6.98
N CYS A 118 -0.67 5.15 -6.18
CA CYS A 118 -1.62 4.10 -6.56
C CYS A 118 -3.05 4.59 -6.79
N SER A 119 -3.42 5.76 -6.26
CA SER A 119 -4.70 6.40 -6.61
C SER A 119 -4.79 6.73 -8.09
N HIS A 120 -3.66 6.96 -8.78
CA HIS A 120 -3.59 7.20 -10.22
C HIS A 120 -3.57 5.88 -11.00
N GLU A 121 -4.66 5.58 -11.69
CA GLU A 121 -4.86 4.32 -12.43
C GLU A 121 -3.73 3.94 -13.41
N PRO A 122 -3.20 4.85 -14.25
CA PRO A 122 -2.17 4.50 -15.23
C PRO A 122 -0.90 3.90 -14.64
N VAL A 123 -0.58 4.20 -13.38
CA VAL A 123 0.67 3.79 -12.74
C VAL A 123 0.56 2.44 -12.03
N ARG A 124 -0.66 1.98 -11.72
CA ARG A 124 -0.86 0.78 -10.91
C ARG A 124 -0.25 -0.47 -11.55
N ASN A 125 -0.28 -0.59 -12.89
CA ASN A 125 0.39 -1.68 -13.62
C ASN A 125 1.91 -1.66 -13.44
N SER A 126 2.53 -0.47 -13.44
CA SER A 126 3.96 -0.31 -13.15
C SER A 126 4.30 -0.70 -11.71
N VAL A 127 3.41 -0.43 -10.75
CA VAL A 127 3.58 -0.87 -9.35
C VAL A 127 3.55 -2.39 -9.24
N VAL A 128 2.65 -3.06 -9.98
CA VAL A 128 2.63 -4.53 -10.04
C VAL A 128 3.89 -5.08 -10.71
N SER A 129 4.32 -4.52 -11.84
CA SER A 129 5.43 -5.05 -12.65
C SER A 129 6.78 -5.04 -11.94
N ILE A 130 7.00 -4.08 -11.02
CA ILE A 130 8.21 -4.04 -10.18
C ILE A 130 8.12 -4.95 -8.94
N GLY A 131 7.08 -5.76 -8.82
CA GLY A 131 6.92 -6.75 -7.74
C GLY A 131 6.46 -6.16 -6.40
N ALA A 132 5.72 -5.04 -6.40
CA ALA A 132 5.23 -4.43 -5.16
C ALA A 132 4.32 -5.36 -4.35
N VAL A 133 3.45 -6.13 -5.03
CA VAL A 133 2.46 -7.02 -4.38
C VAL A 133 3.14 -7.97 -3.40
N ARG A 134 4.10 -8.76 -3.87
CA ARG A 134 4.83 -9.72 -3.03
C ARG A 134 5.56 -9.04 -1.88
N GLN A 135 6.25 -7.93 -2.16
CA GLN A 135 7.00 -7.20 -1.14
C GLN A 135 6.08 -6.67 -0.03
N LEU A 136 4.94 -6.07 -0.38
CA LEU A 136 3.98 -5.55 0.58
C LEU A 136 3.36 -6.69 1.40
N VAL A 137 2.95 -7.80 0.76
CA VAL A 137 2.38 -8.97 1.47
C VAL A 137 3.36 -9.55 2.49
N GLU A 138 4.64 -9.70 2.13
CA GLU A 138 5.69 -10.21 3.03
C GLU A 138 6.00 -9.24 4.18
N LEU A 139 5.73 -7.94 4.01
CA LEU A 139 5.96 -6.93 5.04
C LEU A 139 4.84 -6.86 6.08
N LEU A 140 3.58 -7.17 5.72
CA LEU A 140 2.39 -7.04 6.59
C LEU A 140 2.60 -7.49 8.05
N PRO A 141 3.21 -8.66 8.35
CA PRO A 141 3.35 -9.11 9.73
C PRO A 141 4.18 -8.20 10.64
N ASN A 142 4.98 -7.30 10.05
CA ASN A 142 5.95 -6.44 10.75
C ASN A 142 5.50 -4.97 10.80
N LEU A 143 4.35 -4.62 10.22
CA LEU A 143 3.86 -3.25 10.16
C LEU A 143 3.04 -2.90 11.41
N ASN A 144 3.11 -1.64 11.84
CA ASN A 144 2.20 -1.08 12.84
C ASN A 144 0.80 -0.86 12.24
N ALA A 145 -0.20 -0.49 13.07
CA ALA A 145 -1.60 -0.37 12.63
C ALA A 145 -1.80 0.62 11.46
N GLU A 146 -1.14 1.78 11.53
CA GLU A 146 -1.24 2.82 10.48
C GLU A 146 -0.63 2.35 9.16
N CYS A 147 0.58 1.79 9.19
CA CYS A 147 1.24 1.25 8.01
C CYS A 147 0.49 0.03 7.44
N LEU A 148 -0.12 -0.79 8.29
CA LEU A 148 -0.97 -1.91 7.86
C LEU A 148 -2.14 -1.41 7.03
N GLU A 149 -2.84 -0.36 7.48
CA GLU A 149 -3.98 0.17 6.75
C GLU A 149 -3.57 0.72 5.38
N LEU A 150 -2.45 1.46 5.30
CA LEU A 150 -1.90 1.95 4.04
C LEU A 150 -1.51 0.81 3.08
N ALA A 151 -0.79 -0.20 3.59
CA ALA A 151 -0.36 -1.34 2.78
C ALA A 151 -1.55 -2.16 2.27
N LEU A 152 -2.56 -2.39 3.12
CA LEU A 152 -3.78 -3.10 2.74
C LEU A 152 -4.59 -2.33 1.70
N TYR A 153 -4.69 -1.01 1.83
CA TYR A 153 -5.34 -0.17 0.83
C TYR A 153 -4.66 -0.29 -0.54
N ILE A 154 -3.32 -0.21 -0.58
CA ILE A 154 -2.55 -0.37 -1.82
C ILE A 154 -2.80 -1.77 -2.41
N LEU A 155 -2.70 -2.83 -1.61
CA LEU A 155 -2.93 -4.20 -2.08
C LEU A 155 -4.36 -4.41 -2.59
N GLU A 156 -5.36 -3.78 -1.99
CA GLU A 156 -6.76 -3.84 -2.43
C GLU A 156 -6.93 -3.17 -3.80
N ILE A 157 -6.33 -1.99 -4.02
CA ILE A 157 -6.32 -1.35 -5.34
C ILE A 157 -5.68 -2.27 -6.38
N LEU A 158 -4.52 -2.83 -6.08
CA LEU A 158 -3.80 -3.71 -7.01
C LEU A 158 -4.58 -5.03 -7.26
N SER A 159 -5.38 -5.50 -6.30
CA SER A 159 -6.23 -6.68 -6.46
C SER A 159 -7.34 -6.51 -7.51
N ASN A 160 -7.64 -5.27 -7.91
CA ASN A 160 -8.60 -4.98 -8.98
C ASN A 160 -7.97 -5.05 -10.39
N LEU A 161 -6.66 -5.32 -10.49
CA LEU A 161 -5.94 -5.49 -11.76
C LEU A 161 -5.72 -6.98 -12.06
N PRO A 162 -5.80 -7.42 -13.33
CA PRO A 162 -5.54 -8.81 -13.70
C PRO A 162 -4.16 -9.33 -13.24
N GLU A 163 -3.10 -8.56 -13.41
CA GLU A 163 -1.75 -8.95 -13.01
C GLU A 163 -1.57 -8.88 -11.49
N GLY A 164 -2.25 -7.93 -10.84
CA GLY A 164 -2.17 -7.75 -9.39
C GLY A 164 -2.89 -8.86 -8.62
N ILE A 165 -4.09 -9.27 -9.08
CA ILE A 165 -4.82 -10.40 -8.49
C ILE A 165 -4.09 -11.73 -8.70
N LEU A 166 -3.45 -11.93 -9.87
CA LEU A 166 -2.60 -13.09 -10.12
C LEU A 166 -1.39 -13.10 -9.17
N ALA A 167 -0.68 -11.97 -9.04
CA ALA A 167 0.45 -11.85 -8.12
C ALA A 167 0.05 -12.08 -6.65
N LEU A 168 -1.17 -11.68 -6.25
CA LEU A 168 -1.73 -11.95 -4.93
C LEU A 168 -2.03 -13.44 -4.74
N LYS A 169 -2.66 -14.07 -5.73
CA LYS A 169 -2.98 -15.51 -5.72
C LYS A 169 -1.69 -16.35 -5.61
N ASP A 170 -0.67 -16.00 -6.38
CA ASP A 170 0.59 -16.75 -6.45
C ASP A 170 1.52 -16.47 -5.26
N CYS A 171 1.21 -15.49 -4.41
CA CYS A 171 1.99 -15.20 -3.22
C CYS A 171 1.51 -16.05 -2.02
N PRO A 172 2.34 -16.98 -1.48
CA PRO A 172 1.89 -17.95 -0.47
C PRO A 172 1.37 -17.33 0.83
N ASN A 173 1.85 -16.13 1.17
CA ASN A 173 1.51 -15.45 2.42
C ASN A 173 0.26 -14.57 2.29
N THR A 174 -0.33 -14.40 1.09
CA THR A 174 -1.51 -13.54 0.91
C THR A 174 -2.67 -14.01 1.77
N ILE A 175 -3.15 -15.24 1.55
CA ILE A 175 -4.33 -15.76 2.26
C ILE A 175 -4.09 -15.81 3.79
N PRO A 176 -2.99 -16.40 4.30
CA PRO A 176 -2.73 -16.43 5.75
C PRO A 176 -2.68 -15.04 6.38
N ASN A 177 -2.05 -14.06 5.74
CA ASN A 177 -1.94 -12.71 6.27
C ASN A 177 -3.30 -12.01 6.30
N MET A 178 -4.09 -12.09 5.22
CA MET A 178 -5.42 -11.46 5.19
C MET A 178 -6.36 -12.07 6.23
N VAL A 179 -6.39 -13.41 6.36
CA VAL A 179 -7.22 -14.09 7.37
C VAL A 179 -6.84 -13.66 8.79
N LYS A 180 -5.53 -13.52 9.07
CA LYS A 180 -5.03 -13.09 10.37
C LYS A 180 -5.40 -11.64 10.72
N LEU A 181 -5.57 -10.78 9.71
CA LEU A 181 -5.89 -9.35 9.87
C LEU A 181 -7.38 -9.08 10.06
N LEU A 182 -8.27 -10.00 9.66
CA LEU A 182 -9.71 -9.87 9.89
C LEU A 182 -10.03 -9.67 11.38
N MET A 183 -10.75 -8.58 11.68
CA MET A 183 -11.16 -8.16 13.03
C MET A 183 -10.02 -7.87 14.01
N LYS A 184 -8.79 -7.65 13.51
CA LYS A 184 -7.61 -7.46 14.37
C LYS A 184 -7.19 -6.00 14.53
N VAL A 185 -7.42 -5.15 13.53
CA VAL A 185 -6.82 -3.80 13.46
C VAL A 185 -7.91 -2.73 13.45
N SER A 186 -8.53 -2.48 12.30
CA SER A 186 -9.64 -1.56 12.11
C SER A 186 -10.73 -2.20 11.25
N GLU A 187 -11.92 -1.61 11.23
CA GLU A 187 -12.99 -2.03 10.32
C GLU A 187 -12.55 -1.83 8.85
N SER A 188 -11.84 -0.74 8.53
CA SER A 188 -11.23 -0.50 7.22
C SER A 188 -10.26 -1.62 6.81
N CYS A 189 -9.34 -2.00 7.70
CA CYS A 189 -8.43 -3.11 7.44
C CYS A 189 -9.17 -4.44 7.20
N THR A 190 -10.25 -4.68 7.95
CA THR A 190 -11.09 -5.87 7.75
C THR A 190 -11.77 -5.84 6.38
N GLN A 191 -12.26 -4.68 5.95
CA GLN A 191 -12.84 -4.50 4.62
C GLN A 191 -11.82 -4.74 3.50
N PHE A 192 -10.62 -4.16 3.58
CA PHE A 192 -9.58 -4.37 2.57
C PHE A 192 -9.14 -5.84 2.49
N ALA A 193 -8.87 -6.47 3.65
CA ALA A 193 -8.50 -7.88 3.71
C ALA A 193 -9.60 -8.78 3.14
N LEU A 194 -10.88 -8.48 3.41
CA LEU A 194 -12.01 -9.22 2.86
C LEU A 194 -12.12 -9.06 1.34
N SER A 195 -11.95 -7.84 0.81
CA SER A 195 -11.94 -7.61 -0.64
C SER A 195 -10.84 -8.41 -1.34
N ILE A 196 -9.62 -8.40 -0.79
CA ILE A 196 -8.49 -9.16 -1.34
C ILE A 196 -8.77 -10.66 -1.31
N LEU A 197 -9.27 -11.19 -0.18
CA LEU A 197 -9.63 -12.61 -0.05
C LEU A 197 -10.72 -13.00 -1.04
N TRP A 198 -11.74 -12.16 -1.19
CA TRP A 198 -12.81 -12.39 -2.17
C TRP A 198 -12.27 -12.46 -3.59
N ALA A 199 -11.41 -11.51 -3.97
CA ALA A 199 -10.79 -11.48 -5.29
C ALA A 199 -10.03 -12.79 -5.58
N VAL A 200 -9.09 -13.18 -4.72
CA VAL A 200 -8.28 -14.40 -4.96
C VAL A 200 -9.11 -15.69 -4.89
N CYS A 201 -10.11 -15.76 -3.99
CA CYS A 201 -11.01 -16.92 -3.91
C CYS A 201 -11.95 -17.01 -5.12
N LYS A 202 -12.36 -15.88 -5.70
CA LYS A 202 -13.16 -15.88 -6.93
C LYS A 202 -12.33 -16.29 -8.14
N LEU A 203 -11.04 -15.91 -8.18
CA LEU A 203 -10.14 -16.23 -9.28
C LEU A 203 -9.81 -17.72 -9.36
N ALA A 204 -9.57 -18.38 -8.23
CA ALA A 204 -9.27 -19.81 -8.16
C ALA A 204 -10.03 -20.47 -6.99
N PRO A 205 -11.34 -20.73 -7.14
CA PRO A 205 -12.19 -21.17 -6.04
C PRO A 205 -11.74 -22.46 -5.35
N GLU A 206 -11.35 -23.49 -6.09
CA GLU A 206 -10.97 -24.79 -5.51
C GLU A 206 -9.69 -24.68 -4.66
N GLU A 207 -8.67 -24.03 -5.20
CA GLU A 207 -7.36 -23.87 -4.55
C GLU A 207 -7.43 -22.88 -3.38
N CYS A 208 -7.90 -21.66 -3.65
CA CYS A 208 -7.88 -20.57 -2.67
C CYS A 208 -8.89 -20.79 -1.53
N ALA A 209 -10.07 -21.36 -1.80
CA ALA A 209 -11.03 -21.65 -0.73
C ALA A 209 -10.47 -22.67 0.26
N SER A 210 -9.78 -23.71 -0.24
CA SER A 210 -9.14 -24.70 0.62
C SER A 210 -8.08 -24.07 1.52
N LEU A 211 -7.17 -23.28 0.93
CA LEU A 211 -6.14 -22.58 1.68
C LEU A 211 -6.74 -21.60 2.71
N ALA A 212 -7.80 -20.90 2.35
CA ALA A 212 -8.44 -19.93 3.24
C ALA A 212 -9.15 -20.61 4.42
N VAL A 213 -9.87 -21.69 4.17
CA VAL A 213 -10.52 -22.49 5.24
C VAL A 213 -9.47 -23.09 6.16
N ASP A 214 -8.39 -23.65 5.61
CA ASP A 214 -7.28 -24.22 6.40
C ASP A 214 -6.54 -23.15 7.21
N ALA A 215 -6.48 -21.91 6.73
CA ALA A 215 -5.97 -20.75 7.47
C ALA A 215 -6.92 -20.23 8.56
N GLY A 216 -8.13 -20.80 8.69
CA GLY A 216 -9.12 -20.43 9.71
C GLY A 216 -10.09 -19.32 9.30
N LEU A 217 -10.28 -19.08 7.99
CA LEU A 217 -11.17 -18.05 7.47
C LEU A 217 -12.61 -18.17 8.01
N ALA A 218 -13.15 -19.39 8.10
CA ALA A 218 -14.54 -19.61 8.50
C ALA A 218 -14.87 -19.00 9.87
N ALA A 219 -14.01 -19.25 10.87
CA ALA A 219 -14.18 -18.68 12.21
C ALA A 219 -14.08 -17.14 12.18
N LYS A 220 -13.15 -16.59 11.40
CA LYS A 220 -12.99 -15.14 11.26
C LYS A 220 -14.20 -14.47 10.61
N LEU A 221 -14.78 -15.07 9.57
CA LEU A 221 -15.98 -14.53 8.92
C LEU A 221 -17.21 -14.59 9.83
N LEU A 222 -17.38 -15.68 10.60
CA LEU A 222 -18.45 -15.76 11.60
C LEU A 222 -18.32 -14.67 12.66
N LEU A 223 -17.10 -14.37 13.11
CA LEU A 223 -16.84 -13.26 14.02
C LEU A 223 -17.23 -11.91 13.40
N VAL A 224 -16.93 -11.66 12.12
CA VAL A 224 -17.37 -10.43 11.43
C VAL A 224 -18.89 -10.35 11.35
N ILE A 225 -19.57 -11.44 10.99
CA ILE A 225 -21.04 -11.50 10.86
C ILE A 225 -21.73 -11.20 12.20
N GLN A 226 -21.17 -11.72 13.30
CA GLN A 226 -21.71 -11.59 14.64
C GLN A 226 -21.29 -10.29 15.37
N SER A 227 -20.39 -9.50 14.80
CA SER A 227 -19.87 -8.27 15.43
C SER A 227 -20.81 -7.07 15.27
N GLY A 228 -20.36 -5.88 15.71
CA GLY A 228 -21.02 -4.60 15.43
C GLY A 228 -20.71 -3.97 14.06
N CYS A 229 -19.99 -4.67 13.16
CA CYS A 229 -19.60 -4.13 11.86
C CYS A 229 -20.80 -3.75 10.98
N ASN A 230 -20.56 -2.90 9.99
CA ASN A 230 -21.60 -2.43 9.09
C ASN A 230 -22.28 -3.60 8.33
N PRO A 231 -23.58 -3.46 7.95
CA PRO A 231 -24.32 -4.54 7.29
C PRO A 231 -23.72 -5.01 5.96
N ALA A 232 -23.10 -4.13 5.18
CA ALA A 232 -22.50 -4.48 3.90
C ALA A 232 -21.28 -5.41 4.09
N LEU A 233 -20.45 -5.14 5.10
CA LEU A 233 -19.30 -5.97 5.44
C LEU A 233 -19.73 -7.36 5.93
N LYS A 234 -20.78 -7.41 6.74
CA LYS A 234 -21.38 -8.68 7.20
C LYS A 234 -21.93 -9.50 6.03
N GLN A 235 -22.63 -8.86 5.11
CA GLN A 235 -23.17 -9.51 3.91
C GLN A 235 -22.06 -10.10 3.04
N ARG A 236 -21.01 -9.31 2.72
CA ARG A 236 -19.84 -9.80 1.97
C ARG A 236 -19.13 -10.96 2.68
N SER A 237 -19.08 -10.93 4.01
CA SER A 237 -18.49 -12.01 4.81
C SER A 237 -19.30 -13.31 4.70
N ALA A 238 -20.63 -13.22 4.72
CA ALA A 238 -21.51 -14.37 4.50
C ALA A 238 -21.39 -14.93 3.08
N GLU A 239 -21.27 -14.06 2.08
CA GLU A 239 -21.07 -14.45 0.68
C GLU A 239 -19.73 -15.17 0.49
N LEU A 240 -18.63 -14.67 1.07
CA LEU A 240 -17.33 -15.33 1.00
C LEU A 240 -17.35 -16.69 1.72
N LEU A 241 -18.01 -16.77 2.87
CA LEU A 241 -18.18 -18.02 3.60
C LEU A 241 -18.92 -19.07 2.74
N LYS A 242 -19.98 -18.65 2.03
CA LYS A 242 -20.73 -19.49 1.11
C LYS A 242 -19.89 -19.92 -0.10
N LEU A 243 -19.12 -19.02 -0.68
CA LEU A 243 -18.20 -19.34 -1.79
C LEU A 243 -17.22 -20.43 -1.34
N CYS A 244 -16.59 -20.26 -0.18
CA CYS A 244 -15.62 -21.23 0.30
C CYS A 244 -16.26 -22.57 0.69
N SER A 245 -17.47 -22.59 1.26
CA SER A 245 -18.12 -23.85 1.65
C SER A 245 -18.60 -24.67 0.45
N LEU A 246 -18.93 -24.04 -0.68
CA LEU A 246 -19.29 -24.72 -1.92
C LEU A 246 -18.08 -25.35 -2.63
N ASN A 247 -16.90 -24.76 -2.46
CA ASN A 247 -15.66 -25.18 -3.13
C ASN A 247 -14.71 -25.98 -2.22
N TYR A 248 -15.11 -26.22 -0.97
CA TYR A 248 -14.37 -27.05 -0.02
C TYR A 248 -15.10 -28.37 0.19
N THR A 249 -14.43 -29.49 -0.10
CA THR A 249 -15.02 -30.83 -0.02
C THR A 249 -15.74 -31.05 1.31
N THR A 250 -17.03 -31.37 1.23
CA THR A 250 -18.00 -31.35 2.35
C THR A 250 -17.59 -32.19 3.56
N THR A 251 -16.74 -33.20 3.35
CA THR A 251 -16.29 -34.14 4.38
C THR A 251 -15.36 -33.50 5.43
N ILE A 252 -14.62 -32.44 5.08
CA ILE A 252 -13.64 -31.81 6.00
C ILE A 252 -14.19 -30.52 6.64
N PHE A 253 -15.08 -29.78 5.95
CA PHE A 253 -15.63 -28.50 6.44
C PHE A 253 -16.30 -28.63 7.82
N ILE A 254 -17.10 -29.68 7.98
CA ILE A 254 -17.85 -29.96 9.22
C ILE A 254 -16.89 -30.35 10.36
N SER A 255 -15.82 -31.10 10.04
CA SER A 255 -14.85 -31.57 11.03
C SER A 255 -13.95 -30.44 11.58
N LYS A 256 -13.51 -29.50 10.72
CA LYS A 256 -12.60 -28.40 11.12
C LYS A 256 -13.34 -27.18 11.67
N CYS A 257 -14.58 -26.92 11.28
CA CYS A 257 -15.34 -25.77 11.78
C CYS A 257 -15.94 -25.98 13.20
N LYS A 258 -15.77 -27.16 13.83
CA LYS A 258 -16.42 -27.51 15.12
C LYS A 258 -17.91 -27.15 15.17
N LEU A 259 -18.59 -27.12 14.02
CA LEU A 259 -20.03 -26.95 13.94
C LEU A 259 -20.66 -28.28 14.31
N THR A 260 -20.82 -28.52 15.61
CA THR A 260 -21.70 -29.59 16.09
C THR A 260 -23.10 -29.32 15.54
N ARG A 261 -23.59 -30.22 14.68
CA ARG A 261 -25.01 -30.27 14.33
C ARG A 261 -25.81 -30.44 15.62
N THR A 262 -26.29 -29.36 16.21
CA THR A 262 -27.47 -29.40 17.08
C THR A 262 -28.68 -29.38 16.15
N MET A 263 -28.98 -30.54 15.58
CA MET A 263 -30.32 -30.85 15.08
C MET A 263 -31.00 -31.70 16.14
N GLN A 264 -31.88 -31.08 16.92
CA GLN A 264 -33.06 -31.69 17.51
C GLN A 264 -34.17 -30.64 17.52
#